data_AF-A0A935LFJ1-F1
#
_entry.id   AF-A0A935LFJ1-F1
#
_cell.length_a   1.000
_cell.length_b   1.000
_cell.length_c   1.000
_cell.angle_alpha   90.00
_cell.angle_beta   90.00
_cell.angle_gamma   90.00
#
_symmetry.space_group_name_H-M   'P 1'
#
loop_
_entity.id
_entity.type
_entity.pdbx_description
1 polymer ?
#
loop_
_entity_poly.entity_id
_entity_poly.type
_entity_poly.pdbx_seq_one_letter_code
_entity_poly.pdbx_strand_id
1 'polypeptide(L)'
;MALAWSAPAMLRAQIVTRAARQFPEGDVQHWWHAPSGAGVRTRFSDDLLWLPHALTHYLRATGDAAVLELSLPFSKARLLRRKPKTPYFTPGISTEQASPWEHAARTIDASLRVGAHGLPLMGSGD
;
A
#
# COMPACT_ATOMS: atom_id res chain seq x y z
N MET A 1 10.86 -2.65 10.24
CA MET A 1 11.75 -1.48 10.41
C MET A 1 13.18 -1.85 10.77
N ALA A 2 13.46 -2.93 11.52
CA ALA A 2 14.83 -3.41 11.78
C ALA A 2 15.73 -3.52 10.53
N LEU A 3 15.15 -3.91 9.38
CA LEU A 3 15.86 -4.01 8.11
C LEU A 3 16.45 -2.69 7.62
N ALA A 4 15.94 -1.52 8.05
CA ALA A 4 16.54 -0.24 7.68
C ALA A 4 18.01 -0.14 8.12
N TRP A 5 18.35 -0.78 9.24
CA TRP A 5 19.71 -0.84 9.78
C TRP A 5 20.47 -2.07 9.31
N SER A 6 19.85 -3.26 9.41
CA SER A 6 20.57 -4.52 9.19
C SER A 6 20.65 -4.94 7.73
N ALA A 7 19.69 -4.54 6.89
CA ALA A 7 19.62 -4.94 5.49
C ALA A 7 18.78 -3.94 4.66
N PRO A 8 19.24 -2.68 4.50
CA PRO A 8 18.45 -1.63 3.86
C PRO A 8 18.02 -1.97 2.42
N ALA A 9 18.85 -2.69 1.66
CA ALA A 9 18.48 -3.17 0.33
C ALA A 9 17.26 -4.11 0.35
N MET A 10 17.12 -4.95 1.39
CA MET A 10 15.96 -5.81 1.57
C MET A 10 14.70 -4.98 1.87
N LEU A 11 14.82 -3.95 2.72
CA LEU A 11 13.71 -3.03 2.98
C LEU A 11 13.27 -2.31 1.71
N ARG A 12 14.22 -1.84 0.89
CA ARG A 12 13.95 -1.22 -0.42
C ARG A 12 13.14 -2.15 -1.33
N ALA A 13 13.56 -3.42 -1.43
CA ALA A 13 12.84 -4.41 -2.22
C ALA A 13 11.42 -4.67 -1.68
N GLN A 14 11.24 -4.69 -0.35
CA GLN A 14 9.92 -4.80 0.26
C GLN A 14 9.03 -3.59 -0.03
N ILE A 15 9.56 -2.37 0.06
CA ILE A 15 8.82 -1.14 -0.29
C ILE A 15 8.28 -1.22 -1.71
N VAL A 16 9.14 -1.55 -2.68
CA VAL A 16 8.77 -1.71 -4.09
C VAL A 16 7.69 -2.78 -4.26
N THR A 17 7.89 -3.93 -3.61
CA THR A 17 6.94 -5.05 -3.68
C THR A 17 5.58 -4.69 -3.09
N ARG A 18 5.54 -3.91 -2.01
CA ARG A 18 4.30 -3.50 -1.34
C ARG A 18 3.60 -2.36 -2.09
N ALA A 19 4.34 -1.41 -2.67
CA ALA A 19 3.77 -0.36 -3.52
C ALA A 19 3.01 -0.95 -4.72
N ALA A 20 3.57 -1.97 -5.38
CA ALA A 20 2.91 -2.67 -6.50
C ALA A 20 1.63 -3.44 -6.10
N ARG A 21 1.33 -3.53 -4.81
CA ARG A 21 0.10 -4.16 -4.26
C ARG A 21 -0.99 -3.14 -3.93
N GLN A 22 -0.80 -1.89 -4.31
CA GLN A 22 -1.82 -0.85 -4.24
C GLN A 22 -2.72 -0.86 -5.48
N PHE A 23 -3.97 -0.49 -5.34
CA PHE A 23 -4.90 -0.24 -6.45
C PHE A 23 -4.91 1.25 -6.83
N PRO A 24 -5.29 1.64 -8.07
CA PRO A 24 -5.30 3.04 -8.48
C PRO A 24 -6.13 3.96 -7.59
N GLU A 25 -7.15 3.41 -6.93
CA GLU A 25 -8.05 4.14 -6.04
C GLU A 25 -7.45 4.48 -4.68
N GLY A 26 -6.19 4.11 -4.43
CA GLY A 26 -5.41 4.48 -3.25
C GLY A 26 -5.42 3.45 -2.13
N ASP A 27 -6.36 2.49 -2.13
CA ASP A 27 -6.37 1.36 -1.20
C ASP A 27 -5.45 0.21 -1.65
N VAL A 28 -5.24 -0.76 -0.77
CA VAL A 28 -4.19 -1.77 -0.93
C VAL A 28 -4.73 -3.20 -0.84
N GLN A 29 -3.95 -4.14 -1.37
CA GLN A 29 -4.15 -5.56 -1.15
C GLN A 29 -3.58 -5.97 0.22
N HIS A 30 -4.46 -6.45 1.08
CA HIS A 30 -4.16 -7.02 2.39
C HIS A 30 -3.84 -8.52 2.27
N TRP A 31 -3.12 -9.07 3.26
CA TRP A 31 -2.79 -10.50 3.43
C TRP A 31 -2.70 -11.31 2.13
N TRP A 32 -1.62 -11.10 1.38
CA TRP A 32 -1.37 -11.79 0.11
C TRP A 32 -0.17 -12.73 0.17
N HIS A 33 -0.20 -13.77 -0.67
CA HIS A 33 0.82 -14.81 -0.77
C HIS A 33 1.68 -14.66 -2.03
N ALA A 34 3.01 -14.71 -1.89
CA ALA A 34 3.96 -14.47 -2.97
C ALA A 34 3.89 -15.39 -4.20
N PRO A 35 3.53 -16.69 -4.11
CA PRO A 35 3.53 -17.56 -5.28
C PRO A 35 2.54 -17.15 -6.37
N SER A 36 1.34 -16.70 -5.99
CA SER A 36 0.26 -16.33 -6.93
C SER A 36 -0.18 -14.87 -6.82
N GLY A 37 0.29 -14.15 -5.80
CA GLY A 37 -0.24 -12.83 -5.45
C GLY A 37 -1.68 -12.84 -4.94
N ALA A 38 -2.25 -14.03 -4.65
CA ALA A 38 -3.60 -14.13 -4.12
C ALA A 38 -3.66 -13.57 -2.71
N GLY A 39 -4.69 -12.80 -2.42
CA GLY A 39 -4.90 -12.16 -1.13
C GLY A 39 -6.27 -11.50 -1.04
N VAL A 40 -6.44 -10.63 -0.05
CA VAL A 40 -7.70 -9.95 0.23
C VAL A 40 -7.63 -8.45 -0.06
N ARG A 41 -8.74 -7.85 -0.46
CA ARG A 41 -8.89 -6.38 -0.52
C ARG A 41 -9.87 -6.00 0.58
N THR A 42 -9.41 -5.28 1.61
CA THR A 42 -10.17 -4.98 2.83
C THR A 42 -10.45 -3.48 2.95
N ARG A 43 -11.07 -3.07 4.07
CA ARG A 43 -11.17 -1.66 4.48
C ARG A 43 -10.46 -1.42 5.80
N PHE A 44 -9.41 -2.19 6.09
CA PHE A 44 -8.57 -1.93 7.24
C PHE A 44 -7.86 -0.59 7.01
N SER A 45 -7.91 0.26 8.01
CA SER A 45 -7.50 1.66 7.88
C SER A 45 -5.99 1.84 8.04
N ASP A 46 -5.35 0.97 8.84
CA ASP A 46 -3.90 0.95 9.09
C ASP A 46 -3.08 0.50 7.88
N ASP A 47 -3.65 -0.41 7.08
CA ASP A 47 -3.10 -0.91 5.81
C ASP A 47 -2.58 0.23 4.90
N LEU A 48 -3.22 1.40 4.95
CA LEU A 48 -2.89 2.57 4.14
C LEU A 48 -1.60 3.29 4.59
N LEU A 49 -1.24 3.19 5.88
CA LEU A 49 -0.17 4.01 6.46
C LEU A 49 1.18 3.28 6.56
N TRP A 50 1.20 1.96 6.37
CA TRP A 50 2.43 1.18 6.46
C TRP A 50 3.44 1.50 5.35
N LEU A 51 3.00 1.71 4.11
CA LEU A 51 3.88 2.10 3.00
C LEU A 51 4.56 3.47 3.22
N PRO A 52 3.82 4.57 3.45
CA PRO A 52 4.44 5.88 3.69
C PRO A 52 5.35 5.87 4.93
N HIS A 53 4.97 5.13 5.98
CA HIS A 53 5.80 4.96 7.17
C HIS A 53 7.14 4.27 6.83
N ALA A 54 7.09 3.12 6.16
CA ALA A 54 8.28 2.35 5.78
C ALA A 54 9.19 3.14 4.82
N LEU A 55 8.59 3.82 3.84
CA LEU A 55 9.31 4.64 2.87
C LEU A 55 10.03 5.81 3.55
N THR A 56 9.34 6.54 4.43
CA THR A 56 9.93 7.64 5.20
C THR A 56 11.07 7.15 6.09
N HIS A 57 10.89 6.02 6.77
CA HIS A 57 11.92 5.45 7.62
C HIS A 57 13.14 5.01 6.83
N TYR A 58 12.93 4.38 5.66
CA TYR A 58 14.00 4.01 4.74
C TYR A 58 14.81 5.22 4.28
N LEU A 59 14.14 6.27 3.79
CA LEU A 59 14.80 7.50 3.33
C LEU A 59 15.63 8.17 4.42
N ARG A 60 15.10 8.24 5.65
CA ARG A 60 15.84 8.81 6.78
C ARG A 60 17.08 7.99 7.16
N ALA A 61 17.02 6.67 7.01
CA ALA A 61 18.12 5.79 7.36
C ALA A 61 19.22 5.74 6.28
N THR A 62 18.85 5.85 5.00
CA THR A 62 19.78 5.59 3.89
C THR A 62 20.11 6.81 3.03
N GLY A 63 19.23 7.81 2.98
CA GLY A 63 19.31 8.90 2.02
C GLY A 63 19.05 8.49 0.56
N ASP A 64 18.67 7.23 0.27
CA ASP A 64 18.40 6.76 -1.09
C ASP A 64 17.08 7.30 -1.62
N ALA A 65 17.10 8.54 -2.13
CA ALA A 65 15.96 9.18 -2.77
C ALA A 65 15.59 8.54 -4.12
N ALA A 66 16.47 7.75 -4.75
CA ALA A 66 16.19 7.16 -6.06
C ALA A 66 15.05 6.14 -6.00
N VAL A 67 14.72 5.60 -4.82
CA VAL A 67 13.53 4.76 -4.63
C VAL A 67 12.23 5.52 -4.95
N LEU A 68 12.19 6.85 -4.77
CA LEU A 68 10.99 7.66 -4.97
C LEU A 68 10.60 7.82 -6.44
N GLU A 69 11.53 7.57 -7.36
CA GLU A 69 11.37 7.82 -8.80
C GLU A 69 11.13 6.55 -9.63
N LEU A 70 11.07 5.38 -8.97
CA LEU A 70 10.81 4.11 -9.67
C LEU A 70 9.43 4.13 -10.32
N SER A 71 9.28 3.64 -11.55
CA SER A 71 7.94 3.46 -12.14
C SER A 71 7.40 2.08 -11.79
N LEU A 72 6.32 2.01 -11.01
CA LEU A 72 5.69 0.76 -10.58
C LEU A 72 4.22 0.69 -11.02
N PRO A 73 3.73 -0.47 -11.47
CA PRO A 73 2.33 -0.64 -11.81
C PRO A 73 1.46 -0.76 -10.56
N PHE A 74 0.23 -0.26 -10.65
CA PHE A 74 -0.82 -0.61 -9.69
C PHE A 74 -1.33 -2.04 -9.95
N SER A 75 -1.90 -2.66 -8.91
CA SER A 75 -2.76 -3.83 -9.03
C SER A 75 -4.13 -3.44 -9.60
N LYS A 76 -4.77 -4.32 -10.35
CA LYS A 76 -6.09 -4.09 -10.97
C LYS A 76 -7.11 -5.10 -10.45
N ALA A 77 -8.15 -4.60 -9.81
CA ALA A 77 -9.30 -5.39 -9.37
C ALA A 77 -10.54 -4.52 -9.20
N ARG A 78 -11.71 -5.16 -9.13
CA ARG A 78 -12.97 -4.46 -8.88
C ARG A 78 -12.97 -3.82 -7.48
N LEU A 79 -13.50 -2.60 -7.40
CA LEU A 79 -13.78 -1.91 -6.14
C LEU A 79 -14.64 -2.75 -5.20
N LEU A 80 -14.41 -2.59 -3.89
CA LEU A 80 -15.20 -3.26 -2.87
C LEU A 80 -16.63 -2.72 -2.84
N ARG A 81 -17.60 -3.60 -3.11
CA ARG A 81 -19.03 -3.29 -2.92
C ARG A 81 -19.28 -2.97 -1.45
N ARG A 82 -20.26 -2.11 -1.15
CA ARG A 82 -20.67 -1.73 0.22
C ARG A 82 -21.00 -2.91 1.18
N LYS A 83 -21.21 -4.12 0.65
CA LYS A 83 -21.56 -5.33 1.41
C LYS A 83 -20.31 -6.03 2.00
N PRO A 84 -20.45 -6.78 3.11
CA PRO A 84 -19.34 -7.18 3.99
C PRO A 84 -18.42 -8.30 3.44
N LYS A 85 -18.53 -8.69 2.17
CA LYS A 85 -17.65 -9.74 1.64
C LYS A 85 -16.31 -9.15 1.27
N THR A 86 -15.26 -9.63 1.92
CA THR A 86 -13.86 -9.44 1.55
C THR A 86 -13.49 -10.52 0.51
N PRO A 87 -13.35 -10.18 -0.78
CA PRO A 87 -13.00 -11.17 -1.78
C PRO A 87 -11.55 -11.61 -1.62
N TYR A 88 -11.31 -12.92 -1.74
CA TYR A 88 -9.97 -13.51 -1.91
C TYR A 88 -9.74 -13.78 -3.41
N PHE A 89 -8.70 -13.20 -3.98
CA PHE A 89 -8.45 -13.27 -5.42
C PHE A 89 -6.99 -12.89 -5.75
N THR A 90 -6.56 -13.22 -6.98
CA THR A 90 -5.33 -12.70 -7.58
C THR A 90 -5.67 -11.47 -8.42
N PRO A 91 -5.15 -10.27 -8.08
CA PRO A 91 -5.36 -9.08 -8.90
C PRO A 91 -4.66 -9.20 -10.26
N GLY A 92 -5.20 -8.52 -11.27
CA GLY A 92 -4.45 -8.26 -12.49
C GLY A 92 -3.41 -7.16 -12.27
N ILE A 93 -2.65 -6.85 -13.31
CA ILE A 93 -1.72 -5.71 -13.33
C ILE A 93 -2.38 -4.57 -14.10
N SER A 94 -2.34 -3.36 -13.56
CA SER A 94 -2.83 -2.15 -14.22
C SER A 94 -1.84 -1.66 -15.28
N THR A 95 -2.34 -0.98 -16.30
CA THR A 95 -1.50 -0.21 -17.24
C THR A 95 -1.07 1.13 -16.64
N GLU A 96 -1.76 1.60 -15.60
CA GLU A 96 -1.37 2.79 -14.85
C GLU A 96 -0.17 2.45 -13.97
N GLN A 97 0.82 3.35 -14.00
CA GLN A 97 2.03 3.27 -13.20
C GLN A 97 2.24 4.58 -12.47
N ALA A 98 2.88 4.50 -11.31
CA ALA A 98 3.19 5.63 -10.48
C ALA A 98 4.50 5.38 -9.72
N SER A 99 5.01 6.46 -9.14
CA SER A 99 6.22 6.39 -8.34
C SER A 99 5.93 5.96 -6.90
N PRO A 100 6.87 5.34 -6.15
CA PRO A 100 6.64 5.05 -4.73
C PRO A 100 6.23 6.27 -3.90
N TRP A 101 6.65 7.47 -4.32
CA TRP A 101 6.15 8.72 -3.76
C TRP A 101 4.64 8.87 -3.98
N GLU A 102 4.18 8.75 -5.22
CA GLU A 102 2.77 8.89 -5.59
C GLU A 102 1.91 7.77 -4.97
N HIS A 103 2.42 6.54 -4.93
CA HIS A 103 1.78 5.43 -4.23
C HIS A 103 1.53 5.77 -2.74
N ALA A 104 2.56 6.30 -2.06
CA ALA A 104 2.48 6.73 -0.66
C ALA A 104 1.54 7.93 -0.46
N ALA A 105 1.55 8.91 -1.36
CA ALA A 105 0.65 10.06 -1.32
C ALA A 105 -0.81 9.61 -1.41
N ARG A 106 -1.14 8.73 -2.37
CA ARG A 106 -2.50 8.21 -2.56
C ARG A 106 -3.00 7.40 -1.37
N THR A 107 -2.14 6.61 -0.69
CA THR A 107 -2.59 5.91 0.51
C THR A 107 -2.86 6.87 1.67
N ILE A 108 -2.06 7.94 1.81
CA ILE A 108 -2.31 8.99 2.80
C ILE A 108 -3.65 9.66 2.52
N ASP A 109 -3.88 10.12 1.29
CA ASP A 109 -5.15 10.75 0.90
C ASP A 109 -6.35 9.84 1.19
N ALA A 110 -6.23 8.54 0.89
CA ALA A 110 -7.26 7.55 1.18
C ALA A 110 -7.54 7.36 2.69
N SER A 111 -6.55 7.63 3.55
CA SER A 111 -6.66 7.54 5.01
C SER A 111 -7.35 8.74 5.66
N LEU A 112 -7.43 9.89 4.97
CA LEU A 112 -7.97 11.14 5.53
C LEU A 112 -9.50 11.16 5.67
N ARG A 113 -10.19 10.06 5.38
CA ARG A 113 -11.65 9.98 5.47
C ARG A 113 -12.10 9.97 6.93
N VAL A 114 -13.04 10.87 7.25
CA VAL A 114 -13.62 11.02 8.58
C VAL A 114 -15.09 10.59 8.62
N GLY A 115 -15.53 10.15 9.80
CA GLY A 115 -16.93 9.84 10.08
C GLY A 115 -17.76 11.06 10.50
N ALA A 116 -19.00 10.81 10.92
CA ALA A 116 -19.95 11.86 11.32
C ALA A 116 -19.47 12.74 12.50
N HIS A 117 -18.48 12.28 13.26
CA HIS A 117 -17.89 12.98 14.40
C HIS A 117 -16.55 13.66 14.08
N GLY A 118 -16.13 13.71 12.82
CA GLY A 118 -14.84 14.30 12.42
C GLY A 118 -13.62 13.47 12.79
N LEU A 119 -13.80 12.23 13.26
CA LEU A 119 -12.72 11.30 13.58
C LEU A 119 -12.42 10.36 12.40
N PRO A 120 -11.17 9.87 12.23
CA PRO A 120 -10.83 8.87 11.22
C PRO A 120 -11.72 7.63 11.30
N LEU A 121 -12.12 7.10 10.15
CA LEU A 121 -12.91 5.88 10.08
C LEU A 121 -12.03 4.63 10.29
N MET A 122 -12.33 3.82 11.31
CA MET A 122 -11.69 2.49 11.47
C MET A 122 -11.98 1.54 10.30
N GLY A 123 -13.05 1.77 9.52
CA GLY A 123 -13.41 0.89 8.42
C GLY A 123 -13.76 -0.53 8.91
N SER A 124 -12.93 -1.51 8.57
CA SER A 124 -13.07 -2.90 9.04
C SER A 124 -12.17 -3.24 10.24
N GLY A 125 -11.24 -2.36 10.60
CA GLY A 125 -10.20 -2.55 11.61
C GLY A 125 -9.01 -1.59 11.38
N ASP A 126 -8.12 -1.52 12.34
CA ASP A 126 -6.85 -0.78 12.32
C ASP A 126 -5.70 -1.63 12.88
#